data_AF-A0A3A4IU01-F1
#
_entry.id   AF-A0A3A4IU01-F1
#
_cell.length_a   1.000
_cell.length_b   1.000
_cell.length_c   1.000
_cell.angle_alpha   90.00
_cell.angle_beta   90.00
_cell.angle_gamma   90.00
#
_symmetry.space_group_name_H-M   'P 1'
#
loop_
_entity.id
_entity.type
_entity.pdbx_description
1 polymer ?
#
loop_
_entity_poly.entity_id
_entity_poly.type
_entity_poly.pdbx_seq_one_letter_code
_entity_poly.pdbx_strand_id
1 'polypeptide(L)'
;MSKTILRQGERELAISHVDKIPGCKDCKWRYICGGGCAFQTKYNFGTFQHTSPYCGVYKAILPVVVELHALQLIREFQKKGGGENGISGHITSGQ
;
A
#
# COMPACT_ATOMS: atom_id res chain seq x y z
N MET A 1 -32.20 -13.00 -9.12
CA MET A 1 -31.29 -12.12 -9.89
C MET A 1 -30.70 -12.90 -11.06
N SER A 2 -30.62 -12.32 -12.26
CA SER A 2 -30.18 -13.01 -13.48
C SER A 2 -28.65 -13.24 -13.50
N LYS A 3 -28.20 -14.43 -13.93
CA LYS A 3 -26.77 -14.79 -14.05
C LYS A 3 -25.98 -13.85 -14.97
N THR A 4 -26.65 -13.20 -15.92
CA THR A 4 -26.05 -12.22 -16.83
C THR A 4 -25.65 -10.93 -16.10
N ILE A 5 -26.44 -10.50 -15.11
CA ILE A 5 -26.18 -9.29 -14.32
C ILE A 5 -24.94 -9.49 -13.44
N LEU A 6 -24.81 -10.67 -12.82
CA LEU A 6 -23.64 -11.01 -12.01
C LEU A 6 -22.35 -11.05 -12.85
N ARG A 7 -22.40 -11.66 -14.05
CA ARG A 7 -21.27 -11.70 -14.99
C ARG A 7 -20.87 -10.33 -15.56
N GLN A 8 -21.79 -9.36 -15.62
CA GLN A 8 -21.50 -8.00 -16.04
C GLN A 8 -20.72 -7.26 -14.93
N GLY A 9 -21.17 -7.38 -13.68
CA GLY A 9 -20.51 -6.77 -12.51
C GLY A 9 -19.09 -7.28 -12.29
N GLU A 10 -18.83 -8.57 -12.51
CA GLU A 10 -17.48 -9.16 -12.42
C GLU A 10 -16.52 -8.57 -13.45
N ARG A 11 -16.98 -8.36 -14.69
CA ARG A 11 -16.16 -7.74 -15.75
C ARG A 11 -15.88 -6.27 -15.48
N GLU A 12 -16.88 -5.52 -15.04
CA GLU A 12 -16.70 -4.10 -14.71
C GLU A 12 -15.74 -3.89 -13.53
N LEU A 13 -15.79 -4.79 -12.54
CA LEU A 13 -14.85 -4.81 -11.42
C LEU A 13 -13.42 -5.15 -11.88
N ALA A 14 -13.24 -6.13 -12.76
CA ALA A 14 -11.93 -6.47 -13.30
C ALA A 14 -11.26 -5.32 -14.07
N ILE A 15 -12.06 -4.37 -14.59
CA ILE A 15 -11.57 -3.19 -15.31
C ILE A 15 -11.16 -2.07 -14.34
N SER A 16 -11.57 -2.10 -13.07
CA SER A 16 -11.25 -1.08 -12.06
C SER A 16 -9.84 -1.23 -11.45
N HIS A 17 -8.86 -1.67 -12.25
CA HIS A 17 -7.47 -1.73 -11.83
C HIS A 17 -6.94 -0.31 -11.58
N VAL A 18 -6.10 -0.13 -10.54
CA VAL A 18 -5.58 1.19 -10.14
C VAL A 18 -4.84 1.93 -11.24
N ASP A 19 -4.24 1.20 -12.17
CA ASP A 19 -3.53 1.78 -13.32
C ASP A 19 -4.46 2.34 -14.40
N LYS A 20 -5.76 2.00 -14.35
CA LYS A 20 -6.78 2.48 -15.29
C LYS A 20 -7.69 3.55 -14.69
N ILE A 21 -7.71 3.71 -13.36
CA ILE A 21 -8.56 4.69 -12.69
C ILE A 21 -7.91 6.09 -12.78
N PRO A 22 -8.60 7.10 -13.34
CA PRO A 22 -8.12 8.48 -13.34
C PRO A 22 -7.81 8.97 -11.92
N GLY A 23 -6.64 9.60 -11.74
CA GLY A 23 -6.16 10.05 -10.42
C GLY A 23 -5.46 8.98 -9.57
N CYS A 24 -5.71 7.69 -9.81
CA CYS A 24 -4.96 6.59 -9.18
C CYS A 24 -3.70 6.25 -9.97
N LYS A 25 -3.75 6.27 -11.31
CA LYS A 25 -2.63 5.85 -12.19
C LYS A 25 -1.30 6.57 -11.87
N ASP A 26 -1.37 7.86 -11.53
CA ASP A 26 -0.21 8.71 -11.23
C ASP A 26 0.06 8.84 -9.72
N CYS A 27 -0.71 8.14 -8.87
CA CYS A 27 -0.57 8.21 -7.43
C CYS A 27 0.56 7.29 -6.94
N LYS A 28 1.50 7.83 -6.16
CA LYS A 28 2.60 7.05 -5.54
C LYS A 28 2.12 5.95 -4.59
N TRP A 29 0.91 6.11 -4.04
CA TRP A 29 0.32 5.18 -3.07
C TRP A 29 -0.60 4.12 -3.69
N ARG A 30 -0.74 4.10 -5.04
CA ARG A 30 -1.80 3.35 -5.73
C ARG A 30 -1.80 1.84 -5.43
N TYR A 31 -0.64 1.23 -5.28
CA TYR A 31 -0.53 -0.21 -4.98
C TYR A 31 -0.64 -0.53 -3.50
N ILE A 32 -0.53 0.47 -2.63
CA ILE A 32 -0.71 0.28 -1.19
C ILE A 32 -2.20 0.37 -0.84
N CYS A 33 -2.93 1.35 -1.38
CA CYS A 33 -4.37 1.47 -1.13
C CYS A 33 -5.25 0.61 -2.06
N GLY A 34 -4.71 0.17 -3.21
CA GLY A 34 -5.44 -0.64 -4.18
C GLY A 34 -6.66 0.07 -4.81
N GLY A 35 -6.77 1.39 -4.68
CA GLY A 35 -7.95 2.14 -5.11
C GLY A 35 -9.13 2.07 -4.12
N GLY A 36 -8.94 1.45 -2.95
CA GLY A 36 -9.97 1.27 -1.93
C GLY A 36 -11.02 0.19 -2.28
N CYS A 37 -12.17 0.22 -1.61
CA CYS A 37 -13.26 -0.71 -1.87
C CYS A 37 -14.04 -0.33 -3.14
N ALA A 38 -13.94 -1.13 -4.20
CA ALA A 38 -14.63 -0.90 -5.47
C ALA A 38 -16.17 -0.87 -5.33
N PHE A 39 -16.75 -1.70 -4.46
CA PHE A 39 -18.19 -1.68 -4.19
C PHE A 39 -18.62 -0.36 -3.57
N GLN A 40 -17.82 0.18 -2.65
CA GLN A 40 -18.08 1.48 -2.04
C GLN A 40 -17.98 2.62 -3.05
N THR A 41 -16.98 2.58 -3.94
CA THR A 41 -16.87 3.54 -5.05
C THR A 41 -18.11 3.47 -5.96
N LYS A 42 -18.56 2.27 -6.34
CA LYS A 42 -19.78 2.08 -7.14
C LYS A 42 -21.03 2.60 -6.43
N TYR A 43 -21.14 2.38 -5.12
CA TYR A 43 -22.25 2.86 -4.32
C TYR A 43 -22.29 4.39 -4.23
N ASN A 44 -21.13 5.05 -4.04
CA ASN A 44 -21.07 6.50 -3.87
C ASN A 44 -21.12 7.27 -5.20
N PHE A 45 -20.54 6.73 -6.26
CA PHE A 45 -20.32 7.45 -7.52
C PHE A 45 -21.00 6.81 -8.74
N GLY A 46 -21.68 5.67 -8.58
CA GLY A 46 -22.35 4.95 -9.67
C GLY A 46 -21.41 4.26 -10.66
N THR A 47 -20.09 4.37 -10.48
CA THR A 47 -19.06 3.80 -11.35
C THR A 47 -17.94 3.14 -10.55
N PHE A 48 -17.27 2.15 -11.15
CA PHE A 48 -16.03 1.58 -10.60
C PHE A 48 -14.78 2.37 -11.03
N GLN A 49 -14.91 3.26 -12.02
CA GLN A 49 -13.79 4.05 -12.58
C GLN A 49 -13.64 5.40 -11.89
N HIS A 50 -13.62 5.41 -10.56
CA HIS A 50 -13.45 6.61 -9.76
C HIS A 50 -12.53 6.33 -8.58
N THR A 51 -11.86 7.36 -8.08
CA THR A 51 -11.08 7.24 -6.85
C THR A 51 -11.99 6.87 -5.66
N SER A 52 -11.45 6.13 -4.69
CA SER A 52 -12.17 5.85 -3.43
C SER A 52 -12.67 7.14 -2.78
N PRO A 53 -13.87 7.14 -2.15
CA PRO A 53 -14.29 8.27 -1.32
C PRO A 53 -13.34 8.55 -0.15
N TYR A 54 -12.50 7.57 0.24
CA TYR A 54 -11.47 7.72 1.27
C TYR A 54 -10.07 8.04 0.71
N CYS A 55 -9.94 8.43 -0.57
CA CYS A 55 -8.66 8.80 -1.17
C CYS A 55 -7.87 9.82 -0.33
N GLY A 56 -8.55 10.82 0.25
CA GLY A 56 -7.93 11.80 1.15
C GLY A 56 -7.36 11.18 2.43
N VAL A 57 -8.08 10.24 3.04
CA VAL A 57 -7.63 9.53 4.24
C VAL A 57 -6.38 8.70 3.94
N TYR A 58 -6.38 7.94 2.84
CA TYR A 58 -5.20 7.16 2.45
C TYR A 58 -3.98 8.06 2.20
N LYS A 59 -4.16 9.18 1.50
CA LYS A 59 -3.07 10.14 1.24
C LYS A 59 -2.52 10.76 2.52
N ALA A 60 -3.36 10.94 3.54
CA ALA A 60 -2.93 11.48 4.83
C ALA A 60 -2.22 10.44 5.71
N ILE A 61 -2.73 9.21 5.79
CA ILE A 61 -2.25 8.23 6.76
C ILE A 61 -1.06 7.40 6.26
N LEU A 62 -1.02 7.06 4.97
CA LEU A 62 0.02 6.17 4.43
C LEU A 62 1.45 6.71 4.59
N PRO A 63 1.76 8.01 4.38
CA PRO A 63 3.09 8.54 4.66
C PRO A 63 3.50 8.32 6.12
N VAL A 64 2.58 8.63 7.06
CA VAL A 64 2.83 8.54 8.50
C VAL A 64 3.06 7.09 8.92
N VAL A 65 2.27 6.14 8.42
CA VAL A 65 2.42 4.71 8.74
C VAL A 65 3.77 4.18 8.27
N VAL A 66 4.20 4.54 7.05
CA VAL A 66 5.50 4.12 6.52
C VAL A 66 6.65 4.68 7.37
N GLU A 67 6.57 5.96 7.74
CA GLU A 67 7.56 6.60 8.61
C GLU A 67 7.64 5.93 9.98
N LEU A 68 6.50 5.71 10.63
CA LEU A 68 6.45 5.05 11.94
C LEU A 68 7.00 3.62 11.88
N HIS A 69 6.70 2.87 10.81
CA HIS A 69 7.23 1.52 10.65
C HIS A 69 8.75 1.54 10.43
N ALA A 70 9.28 2.51 9.66
CA ALA A 70 10.71 2.69 9.50
C ALA A 70 11.42 2.98 10.82
N LEU A 71 10.87 3.89 11.63
CA LEU A 71 11.40 4.21 12.97
C LEU A 71 11.36 3.00 13.91
N GLN A 72 10.29 2.20 13.84
CA GLN A 72 10.18 0.96 14.60
C GLN A 72 11.30 -0.02 14.21
N LEU A 73 11.54 -0.24 12.92
CA LEU A 73 12.61 -1.12 12.45
C LEU A 73 13.98 -0.65 12.94
N ILE A 74 14.29 0.65 12.80
CA ILE A 74 15.57 1.23 13.27
C ILE A 74 15.76 0.95 14.77
N ARG A 75 14.73 1.17 15.59
CA ARG A 75 14.78 0.91 17.03
C ARG A 75 15.05 -0.56 17.34
N GLU A 76 14.40 -1.48 16.62
CA GLU A 76 14.61 -2.91 16.80
C GLU A 76 16.02 -3.35 16.36
N PHE A 77 16.57 -2.78 15.29
CA PHE A 77 17.97 -3.02 14.90
C PHE A 77 18.96 -2.49 15.94
N GLN A 78 18.72 -1.30 16.50
CA GLN A 78 19.56 -0.74 17.56
C GLN A 78 19.54 -1.59 18.84
N LYS A 79 18.36 -2.10 19.24
CA LYS A 79 18.24 -3.01 20.39
C LYS A 79 19.03 -4.30 20.18
N LYS A 80 18.96 -4.88 18.97
CA LYS A 80 19.68 -6.12 18.62
C LYS A 80 21.20 -5.90 18.57
N GLY A 81 21.64 -4.80 17.96
CA GLY A 81 23.06 -4.43 17.89
C GLY A 81 23.70 -4.03 19.23
N GLY A 82 22.90 -3.76 20.27
CA GLY A 82 23.39 -3.50 21.64
C GLY A 82 23.64 -4.75 22.48
N GLY A 83 23.42 -5.96 21.92
CA GLY A 83 23.55 -7.24 22.61
C GLY A 83 24.72 -8.12 22.14
N GLU A 84 25.60 -7.64 21.27
CA GLU A 84 26.68 -8.45 20.66
C GLU A 84 28.06 -7.93 21.07
N ASN A 85 28.51 -8.28 22.27
CA ASN A 85 29.95 -8.49 22.49
C ASN A 85 30.34 -9.76 21.73
N GLY A 86 30.74 -9.63 20.46
CA GLY A 86 30.99 -10.82 19.66
C GLY A 86 31.45 -10.64 18.22
N ILE A 87 32.21 -9.58 17.89
CA ILE A 87 33.01 -9.59 16.67
C ILE A 87 34.45 -9.20 17.04
N SER A 88 35.19 -10.17 17.58
CA SER A 88 36.64 -10.17 17.49
C SER A 88 37.02 -10.44 16.03
N GLY A 89 36.87 -9.40 15.20
CA GLY A 89 37.45 -9.37 13.87
C GLY A 89 38.92 -9.00 14.02
N HIS A 90 39.76 -10.01 14.19
CA HIS A 90 41.20 -9.90 14.12
C HIS A 90 41.58 -9.36 12.73
N ILE A 91 41.73 -8.03 12.59
CA ILE A 91 42.41 -7.44 11.45
C ILE A 91 43.90 -7.53 11.78
N THR A 92 44.54 -8.63 11.41
CA THR A 92 46.00 -8.65 11.31
C THR A 92 46.40 -7.73 10.17
N SER A 93 46.93 -6.56 10.54
CA SER A 93 47.65 -5.65 9.66
C SER A 93 48.75 -6.41 8.93
N GLY A 94 48.68 -6.43 7.59
CA GLY A 94 49.76 -6.92 6.75
C GLY A 94 50.98 -6.01 6.85
N GLN A 95 52.10 -6.60 7.24
CA GLN A 95 53.45 -6.20 6.88
C GLN A 95 54.12 -7.40 6.22
#